data_AF-A0A2W6PCJ9-F1
#
_entry.id   AF-A0A2W6PCJ9-F1
#
_cell.length_a   1.000
_cell.length_b   1.000
_cell.length_c   1.000
_cell.angle_alpha   90.00
_cell.angle_beta   90.00
_cell.angle_gamma   90.00
#
_symmetry.space_group_name_H-M   'P 1'
#
loop_
_entity.id
_entity.type
_entity.pdbx_description
1 polymer ?
#
loop_
_entity_poly.entity_id
_entity_poly.type
_entity_poly.pdbx_seq_one_letter_code
_entity_poly.pdbx_strand_id
1 'polypeptide(L)'
;MFYYIISDNEYDDYYYTMLVHENEFNKKEFCTIYNDIVERLGKNSGHRSVVWELCNNYGFKEVEVKYEINSCYDNHRKLISFDEMENEEDAFISKD
;
A
#
# COMPACT_ATOMS: atom_id res chain seq x y z
N MET A 1 -11.23 6.32 11.25
CA MET A 1 -10.00 5.61 10.85
C MET A 1 -9.63 6.12 9.47
N PHE A 2 -8.36 6.45 9.29
CA PHE A 2 -7.82 7.07 8.09
C PHE A 2 -6.71 6.18 7.52
N TYR A 3 -6.70 6.02 6.20
CA TYR A 3 -5.83 5.08 5.51
C TYR A 3 -4.73 5.81 4.76
N TYR A 4 -3.54 5.24 4.78
CA TYR A 4 -2.33 5.77 4.18
C TYR A 4 -1.63 4.66 3.43
N ILE A 5 -0.91 5.01 2.37
CA ILE A 5 -0.14 4.07 1.58
C ILE A 5 1.30 4.57 1.52
N ILE A 6 2.24 3.69 1.84
CA ILE A 6 3.65 3.85 1.50
C ILE A 6 3.94 2.90 0.36
N SER A 7 4.49 3.39 -0.73
CA SER A 7 4.85 2.58 -1.91
C SER A 7 6.27 2.89 -2.32
N ASP A 8 7.02 1.84 -2.64
CA ASP A 8 8.29 1.98 -3.35
C ASP A 8 7.93 2.00 -4.83
N ASN A 9 8.11 3.14 -5.51
CA ASN A 9 7.81 3.28 -6.93
C ASN A 9 8.84 2.54 -7.81
N GLU A 10 9.10 1.27 -7.53
CA GLU A 10 9.85 0.41 -8.44
C GLU A 10 8.88 -0.09 -9.51
N TYR A 11 9.19 0.28 -10.76
CA TYR A 11 8.27 0.31 -11.91
C TYR A 11 7.70 -1.04 -12.35
N ASP A 12 8.15 -2.16 -11.76
CA ASP A 12 7.72 -3.51 -12.16
C ASP A 12 7.08 -4.32 -11.03
N ASP A 13 7.26 -3.94 -9.76
CA ASP A 13 6.64 -4.58 -8.59
C ASP A 13 6.13 -3.50 -7.64
N TYR A 14 4.83 -3.23 -7.66
CA TYR A 14 4.19 -2.29 -6.73
C TYR A 14 4.18 -2.86 -5.30
N TYR A 15 5.32 -2.80 -4.61
CA TYR A 15 5.37 -3.10 -3.18
C TYR A 15 4.81 -1.89 -2.42
N TYR A 16 3.52 -1.99 -2.06
CA TYR A 16 2.85 -1.01 -1.23
C TYR A 16 2.46 -1.62 0.11
N THR A 17 2.59 -0.84 1.18
CA THR A 17 2.05 -1.17 2.49
C THR A 17 0.91 -0.21 2.80
N MET A 18 -0.27 -0.77 3.07
CA MET A 18 -1.41 -0.01 3.57
C MET A 18 -1.32 0.11 5.10
N LEU A 19 -1.48 1.34 5.59
CA LEU A 19 -1.45 1.69 7.00
C LEU A 19 -2.78 2.34 7.40
N VAL A 20 -3.18 2.16 8.65
CA VAL A 20 -4.36 2.79 9.22
C VAL A 20 -4.03 3.50 10.53
N HIS A 21 -4.69 4.63 10.76
CA HIS A 21 -4.56 5.44 11.97
C HIS A 21 -5.92 5.93 12.48
N GLU A 22 -6.04 6.18 13.79
CA GLU A 22 -7.29 6.65 14.40
C GLU A 22 -7.56 8.13 14.08
N ASN A 23 -6.51 8.95 14.11
CA ASN A 23 -6.54 10.37 13.76
C ASN A 23 -6.18 10.61 12.29
N GLU A 24 -6.77 11.65 11.71
CA GLU A 24 -6.44 12.14 10.38
C GLU A 24 -5.21 13.03 10.44
N PHE A 25 -4.22 12.71 9.62
CA PHE A 25 -3.13 13.59 9.23
C PHE A 25 -3.40 14.13 7.84
N ASN A 26 -3.29 15.44 7.68
CA ASN A 26 -3.24 16.05 6.36
C ASN A 26 -1.90 15.73 5.67
N LYS A 27 -1.81 16.05 4.38
CA LYS A 27 -0.63 15.79 3.56
C LYS A 27 0.67 16.31 4.18
N LYS A 28 0.66 17.53 4.75
CA LYS A 28 1.86 18.14 5.33
C LYS A 28 2.30 17.38 6.58
N GLU A 29 1.36 17.06 7.47
CA GLU A 29 1.64 16.31 8.70
C GLU A 29 2.20 14.94 8.40
N PHE A 30 1.59 14.20 7.47
CA PHE A 30 2.06 12.88 7.07
C PHE A 30 3.47 12.93 6.46
N CYS A 31 3.74 13.89 5.57
CA CYS A 31 5.09 14.10 5.01
C CYS A 31 6.12 14.48 6.08
N THR A 32 5.75 15.31 7.08
CA THR A 32 6.65 15.67 8.18
C THR A 32 7.03 14.45 9.02
N ILE A 33 6.06 13.59 9.35
CA ILE A 33 6.31 12.32 10.08
C ILE A 33 7.25 11.42 9.26
N TYR A 34 6.94 11.22 7.99
CA TYR A 34 7.76 10.41 7.09
C TYR A 34 9.21 10.92 7.00
N ASN A 35 9.40 12.23 6.79
CA ASN A 35 10.72 12.82 6.67
C ASN A 35 11.52 12.71 7.97
N ASP A 36 10.91 12.93 9.14
CA ASP A 36 11.57 12.72 10.44
C ASP A 36 12.10 11.29 10.59
N ILE A 37 11.28 10.30 10.20
CA ILE A 37 11.68 8.89 10.22
C ILE A 37 12.86 8.63 9.28
N VAL A 38 12.79 9.11 8.04
CA VAL A 38 13.85 8.91 7.04
C VAL A 38 15.16 9.58 7.49
N GLU A 39 15.09 10.79 8.02
CA GLU A 39 16.25 11.51 8.57
C GLU A 39 16.88 10.74 9.75
N ARG A 40 16.06 10.21 10.66
CA ARG A 40 16.54 9.42 11.81
C ARG A 40 17.18 8.09 11.38
N LEU A 41 16.59 7.41 10.39
CA LEU A 41 17.09 6.11 9.90
C LEU A 41 18.32 6.26 8.98
N GLY A 42 18.47 7.40 8.29
CA GLY A 42 19.57 7.66 7.38
C GLY A 42 19.70 6.58 6.29
N LYS A 43 20.85 5.88 6.24
CA LYS A 43 21.10 4.79 5.28
C LYS A 43 20.22 3.55 5.49
N ASN A 44 19.54 3.43 6.62
CA ASN A 44 18.68 2.29 6.96
C ASN A 44 17.19 2.56 6.66
N SER A 45 16.87 3.61 5.92
CA SER A 45 15.51 4.07 5.60
C SER A 45 14.78 3.21 4.55
N GLY A 46 15.07 1.92 4.48
CA GLY A 46 14.31 0.98 3.64
C GLY A 46 12.84 0.91 4.06
N HIS A 47 11.97 0.54 3.12
CA HIS A 47 10.51 0.55 3.29
C HIS A 47 10.02 -0.10 4.59
N ARG A 48 10.45 -1.34 4.87
CA ARG A 48 10.04 -2.04 6.10
C ARG A 48 10.51 -1.32 7.36
N SER A 49 11.68 -0.67 7.35
CA SER A 49 12.15 0.14 8.48
C SER A 49 11.25 1.36 8.68
N VAL A 50 10.87 2.04 7.61
CA VAL A 50 9.96 3.20 7.68
C VAL A 50 8.58 2.79 8.17
N VAL A 51 8.01 1.70 7.63
CA VAL A 51 6.74 1.13 8.08
C VAL A 51 6.80 0.74 9.56
N TRP A 52 7.88 0.09 9.99
CA TRP A 52 8.07 -0.28 11.39
C TRP A 52 8.08 0.95 12.30
N GLU A 53 8.77 2.02 11.91
CA GLU A 53 8.82 3.28 12.68
C GLU A 53 7.45 3.97 12.74
N LEU A 54 6.70 3.99 11.64
CA LEU A 54 5.33 4.52 11.61
C LEU A 54 4.43 3.77 12.61
N CYS A 55 4.52 2.44 12.62
CA CYS A 55 3.71 1.62 13.51
C CYS A 55 4.11 1.77 14.99
N ASN A 56 5.41 1.72 15.31
CA ASN A 56 5.88 1.67 16.70
C ASN A 56 5.96 3.05 17.36
N ASN A 57 6.22 4.11 16.61
CA ASN A 57 6.44 5.44 17.18
C ASN A 57 5.32 6.45 16.87
N TYR A 58 4.51 6.20 15.84
CA TYR A 58 3.47 7.13 15.39
C TYR A 58 2.05 6.56 15.43
N GLY A 59 1.87 5.36 15.99
CA GLY A 59 0.54 4.79 16.27
C GLY A 59 -0.19 4.22 15.05
N PHE A 60 0.48 4.12 13.90
CA PHE A 60 -0.07 3.46 12.73
C PHE A 60 -0.20 1.95 12.95
N LYS A 61 -1.09 1.32 12.19
CA LYS A 61 -1.21 -0.14 12.13
C LYS A 61 -1.15 -0.59 10.69
N GLU A 62 -0.38 -1.64 10.42
CA GLU A 62 -0.35 -2.28 9.11
C GLU A 62 -1.66 -3.01 8.85
N VAL A 63 -2.19 -2.87 7.63
CA VAL A 63 -3.41 -3.53 7.17
C VAL A 63 -3.01 -4.73 6.30
N GLU A 64 -3.41 -5.93 6.72
CA GLU A 64 -3.28 -7.13 5.90
C GLU A 64 -4.31 -7.08 4.76
N VAL A 65 -3.84 -6.81 3.54
CA VAL A 65 -4.68 -6.86 2.34
C VAL A 65 -4.67 -8.29 1.81
N LYS A 66 -5.81 -8.98 1.88
CA LYS A 66 -5.94 -10.37 1.41
C LYS A 66 -6.19 -10.47 -0.09
N TYR A 67 -6.95 -9.52 -0.63
CA TYR A 67 -7.38 -9.51 -2.03
C TYR A 67 -7.47 -8.06 -2.51
N GLU A 68 -7.04 -7.81 -3.74
CA GLU A 68 -7.19 -6.54 -4.44
C GLU A 68 -7.88 -6.80 -5.79
N ILE A 69 -8.84 -5.95 -6.19
CA ILE A 69 -9.37 -5.92 -7.55
C ILE A 69 -8.92 -4.60 -8.17
N ASN A 70 -7.99 -4.68 -9.12
CA ASN A 70 -7.45 -3.50 -9.81
C ASN A 70 -7.86 -3.53 -11.29
N SER A 71 -8.55 -2.47 -11.75
CA SER A 71 -9.01 -2.36 -13.15
C SER A 71 -8.14 -1.44 -14.01
N CYS A 72 -6.97 -1.01 -13.51
CA CYS A 72 -5.92 -0.31 -14.26
C CYS A 72 -6.45 0.69 -15.30
N TYR A 73 -7.36 1.60 -14.89
CA TYR A 73 -7.93 2.70 -15.67
C TYR A 73 -9.14 2.38 -16.59
N ASP A 74 -9.72 1.19 -16.57
CA ASP A 74 -11.01 0.88 -17.22
C ASP A 74 -12.16 0.73 -16.20
N ASN A 75 -13.40 0.75 -16.69
CA ASN A 75 -14.58 0.41 -15.90
C ASN A 75 -14.42 -0.99 -15.30
N HIS A 76 -14.84 -1.16 -14.05
CA HIS A 76 -14.93 -2.48 -13.45
C HIS A 76 -15.82 -3.39 -14.30
N ARG A 77 -15.26 -4.50 -14.76
CA ARG A 77 -16.00 -5.56 -15.42
C ARG A 77 -16.33 -6.63 -14.40
N LYS A 78 -17.46 -7.33 -14.62
CA LYS A 78 -17.84 -8.46 -13.79
C LYS A 78 -16.75 -9.52 -13.88
N LEU A 79 -16.27 -10.00 -12.73
CA LEU A 79 -15.39 -11.17 -12.69
C LEU A 79 -16.11 -12.37 -13.29
N ILE A 80 -15.41 -13.12 -14.13
CA ILE A 80 -15.85 -14.44 -14.59
C ILE A 80 -15.97 -15.34 -13.34
N SER A 81 -16.87 -16.32 -13.32
CA SER A 81 -17.11 -17.10 -12.09
C SER A 81 -15.82 -17.80 -11.64
N PHE A 82 -15.60 -17.99 -10.33
CA PHE A 82 -14.43 -18.72 -9.82
C PHE A 82 -14.28 -20.12 -10.43
N ASP A 83 -15.39 -20.76 -10.80
CA ASP A 83 -15.41 -22.09 -11.44
C ASP A 83 -14.94 -22.07 -12.91
N GLU A 84 -14.76 -20.88 -13.49
CA GLU A 84 -14.35 -20.63 -14.87
C GLU A 84 -12.94 -20.00 -14.94
N MET A 85 -12.28 -19.77 -13.80
CA MET A 85 -10.90 -19.28 -13.74
C MET A 85 -9.95 -20.47 -13.94
N GLU A 86 -9.20 -20.47 -15.04
CA GLU A 86 -8.26 -21.56 -15.36
C GLU A 86 -6.91 -21.38 -14.67
N ASN A 87 -6.54 -20.14 -14.29
CA ASN A 87 -5.30 -19.81 -13.57
C ASN A 87 -5.52 -18.71 -12.51
N GLU A 88 -4.70 -18.69 -11.44
CA GLU A 88 -4.73 -17.64 -10.40
C GLU A 88 -4.39 -16.25 -10.97
N GLU A 89 -3.67 -16.18 -12.09
CA GLU A 89 -3.36 -14.96 -12.83
C GLU A 89 -4.59 -14.34 -13.53
N ASP A 90 -5.69 -15.10 -13.70
CA ASP A 90 -6.94 -14.60 -14.32
C ASP A 90 -7.68 -13.56 -13.45
N ALA A 91 -7.26 -13.40 -12.18
CA ALA A 91 -7.72 -12.31 -11.31
C ALA A 91 -7.08 -10.96 -11.68
N PHE A 92 -5.97 -10.97 -12.42
CA PHE A 92 -5.42 -9.78 -13.06
C PHE A 92 -6.11 -9.60 -14.40
N ILE A 93 -7.00 -8.61 -14.49
CA ILE A 93 -7.47 -8.13 -15.79
C ILE A 93 -6.26 -7.46 -16.46
N SER A 94 -5.50 -8.24 -17.25
CA SER A 94 -4.59 -7.72 -18.25
C SER A 94 -5.09 -8.08 -19.65
N LYS A 95 -5.04 -7.06 -20.53
CA LYS A 95 -5.25 -7.03 -21.99
C LYS A 95 -6.71 -7.02 -22.49
N ASP A 96 -7.06 -6.21 -23.48
CA ASP A 96 -6.26 -5.53 -24.53
C ASP A 96 -6.23 -3.99 -24.46
#